data_AF-A0A645ENZ6-F1
#
_entry.id   AF-A0A645ENZ6-F1
#
_cell.length_a   1.000
_cell.length_b   1.000
_cell.length_c   1.000
_cell.angle_alpha   90.00
_cell.angle_beta   90.00
_cell.angle_gamma   90.00
#
_symmetry.space_group_name_H-M   'P 1'
#
loop_
_entity.id
_entity.type
_entity.pdbx_description
1 polymer ?
#
loop_
_entity_poly.entity_id
_entity_poly.type
_entity_poly.pdbx_seq_one_letter_code
_entity_poly.pdbx_strand_id
1 'polypeptide(L)'
;MSEVYDQLKGIRCPSTIRQKNMSCTSCPDAIARVLLKVSKYIDSGADYTTPDAQAKTLAPQPAPVPQSSAPFVPADTVEVPANASEVHVCPECGGKVEHEGGCVICRACGFSKCG
;
A
#
# COMPACT_ATOMS: atom_id res chain seq x y z
N MET A 1 22.93 4.36 -2.20
CA MET A 1 21.45 4.42 -2.09
C MET A 1 20.73 3.68 -3.24
N SER A 2 21.33 3.57 -4.43
CA SER A 2 20.72 2.95 -5.62
C SER A 2 20.43 1.46 -5.49
N GLU A 3 21.33 0.67 -4.89
CA GLU A 3 21.16 -0.79 -4.75
C GLU A 3 19.86 -1.17 -3.99
N VAL A 4 19.63 -0.57 -2.83
CA VAL A 4 18.41 -0.78 -2.03
C VAL A 4 17.16 -0.27 -2.77
N TYR A 5 17.28 0.84 -3.50
CA TYR A 5 16.19 1.34 -4.34
C TYR A 5 15.82 0.34 -5.43
N ASP A 6 16.81 -0.24 -6.11
CA ASP A 6 16.59 -1.19 -7.20
C ASP A 6 15.97 -2.50 -6.73
N GLN A 7 16.28 -2.93 -5.50
CA GLN A 7 15.66 -4.10 -4.87
C GLN A 7 14.19 -3.86 -4.51
N LEU A 8 13.85 -2.66 -4.01
CA LEU A 8 12.52 -2.36 -3.49
C LEU A 8 11.55 -1.85 -4.56
N LYS A 9 12.05 -1.14 -5.58
CA LYS A 9 11.20 -0.55 -6.62
C LYS A 9 10.48 -1.63 -7.40
N GLY A 10 9.20 -1.42 -7.67
CA GLY A 10 8.43 -2.30 -8.53
C GLY A 10 7.89 -3.56 -7.87
N ILE A 11 8.23 -3.87 -6.60
CA ILE A 11 7.60 -4.97 -5.86
C ILE A 11 6.08 -4.72 -5.82
N ARG A 12 5.30 -5.74 -6.22
CA ARG A 12 3.84 -5.66 -6.30
C ARG A 12 3.21 -6.46 -5.16
N CYS A 13 2.25 -5.87 -4.47
CA CYS A 13 1.40 -6.55 -3.50
C CYS A 13 -0.03 -6.62 -4.08
N PRO A 14 -0.66 -7.81 -4.18
CA PRO A 14 -2.04 -7.95 -4.65
C PRO A 14 -3.01 -6.97 -3.99
N SER A 15 -2.87 -6.77 -2.67
CA SER A 15 -3.71 -5.86 -1.89
C SER A 15 -3.55 -4.39 -2.30
N THR A 16 -2.36 -3.97 -2.72
CA THR A 16 -2.10 -2.58 -3.12
C THR A 16 -2.42 -2.34 -4.60
N ILE A 17 -2.07 -3.26 -5.51
CA ILE A 17 -2.28 -3.08 -6.96
C ILE A 17 -3.76 -3.13 -7.35
N ARG A 18 -4.62 -3.76 -6.53
CA ARG A 18 -6.06 -3.81 -6.75
C ARG A 18 -6.77 -2.54 -6.29
N GLN A 19 -6.14 -1.74 -5.44
CA GLN A 19 -6.69 -0.47 -4.98
C GLN A 19 -6.52 0.59 -6.07
N LYS A 20 -7.64 1.24 -6.42
CA LYS A 20 -7.63 2.36 -7.36
C LYS A 20 -6.98 3.59 -6.70
N ASN A 21 -6.25 4.37 -7.50
CA ASN A 21 -5.62 5.64 -7.09
C ASN A 21 -4.48 5.54 -6.05
N MET A 22 -3.84 4.38 -5.91
CA MET A 22 -2.62 4.25 -5.11
C MET A 22 -1.39 4.74 -5.88
N SER A 23 -0.53 5.53 -5.22
CA SER A 23 0.68 6.11 -5.81
C SER A 23 1.86 5.13 -5.86
N CYS A 24 1.76 3.99 -5.19
CA CYS A 24 2.76 2.93 -5.12
C CYS A 24 2.09 1.57 -5.32
N THR A 25 2.89 0.52 -5.50
CA THR A 25 2.36 -0.83 -5.79
C THR A 25 2.50 -1.84 -4.68
N SER A 26 3.15 -1.43 -3.59
CA SER A 26 3.30 -2.16 -2.33
C SER A 26 3.97 -1.23 -1.32
N CYS A 27 4.00 -1.63 -0.05
CA CYS A 27 4.78 -0.93 0.97
C CYS A 27 6.28 -0.80 0.60
N PRO A 28 6.99 -1.86 0.16
CA PRO A 28 8.39 -1.70 -0.28
C PRO A 28 8.55 -0.76 -1.49
N ASP A 29 7.64 -0.76 -2.46
CA ASP A 29 7.68 0.21 -3.57
C ASP A 29 7.49 1.66 -3.08
N ALA A 30 6.66 1.86 -2.06
CA ALA A 30 6.47 3.17 -1.43
C ALA A 30 7.77 3.67 -0.79
N ILE A 31 8.46 2.79 -0.08
CA ILE A 31 9.76 3.09 0.54
C ILE A 31 10.77 3.45 -0.55
N ALA A 32 10.85 2.67 -1.63
CA ALA A 32 11.77 2.93 -2.74
C ALA A 32 11.63 4.36 -3.30
N ARG A 33 10.39 4.83 -3.50
CA ARG A 33 10.11 6.19 -3.99
C ARG A 33 10.63 7.28 -3.05
N VAL A 34 10.49 7.07 -1.73
CA VAL A 34 11.02 7.99 -0.72
C VAL A 34 12.54 8.00 -0.74
N LEU A 35 13.19 6.84 -0.78
CA LEU A 35 14.66 6.75 -0.83
C LEU A 35 15.22 7.47 -2.05
N LEU A 36 14.58 7.34 -3.21
CA LEU A 36 14.98 8.07 -4.42
C LEU A 36 14.84 9.59 -4.22
N LYS A 37 13.74 10.06 -3.62
CA LYS A 37 13.53 11.48 -3.38
C LYS A 37 14.56 12.06 -2.39
N VAL A 38 14.87 11.33 -1.33
CA VAL A 38 15.88 11.72 -0.34
C VAL A 38 17.29 11.71 -0.95
N SER A 39 17.63 10.72 -1.77
CA SER A 39 18.96 10.66 -2.42
C SER A 39 19.25 11.91 -3.26
N LYS A 40 18.28 12.34 -4.09
CA LYS A 40 18.41 13.56 -4.91
C LYS A 40 18.59 14.82 -4.06
N TYR A 41 17.97 14.84 -2.89
CA TYR A 41 18.04 15.98 -1.98
C TYR A 41 19.45 16.09 -1.37
N ILE A 42 20.03 14.97 -0.94
CA ILE A 42 21.39 14.92 -0.42
C ILE A 42 22.40 15.26 -1.51
N ASP A 43 22.24 14.72 -2.73
CA ASP A 43 23.13 15.01 -3.87
C ASP A 43 23.14 16.49 -4.26
N SER A 44 22.04 17.22 -4.02
CA SER A 44 21.97 18.68 -4.22
C SER A 44 22.71 19.49 -3.15
N GLY A 45 23.42 18.84 -2.22
CA GLY A 45 24.13 19.51 -1.12
C GLY A 45 23.20 20.09 -0.06
N ALA A 46 21.94 19.65 -0.02
CA ALA A 46 20.96 20.16 0.92
C ALA A 46 21.03 19.40 2.25
N ASP A 47 21.16 20.16 3.34
CA ASP A 47 21.19 19.61 4.69
C ASP A 47 19.77 19.28 5.17
N TYR A 48 19.50 17.98 5.36
CA TYR A 48 18.23 17.44 5.83
C TYR A 48 17.87 17.88 7.27
N THR A 49 18.84 18.43 8.01
CA THR A 49 18.68 18.93 9.38
C THR A 49 18.12 20.35 9.42
N THR A 50 18.08 21.04 8.27
CA THR A 50 17.50 22.38 8.21
C THR A 50 15.96 22.32 8.29
N PRO A 51 15.31 23.28 8.98
CA PRO A 51 13.85 23.32 9.09
C PRO A 51 13.15 23.35 7.71
N ASP A 52 13.73 24.06 6.74
CA ASP A 52 13.23 24.16 5.37
C ASP A 52 13.31 22.84 4.58
N ALA A 53 14.35 22.04 4.82
CA ALA A 53 14.49 20.71 4.24
C ALA A 53 13.45 19.77 4.80
N GLN A 54 13.32 19.72 6.12
CA GLN A 54 12.32 18.91 6.81
C GLN A 54 10.91 19.25 6.33
N ALA A 55 10.58 20.53 6.15
CA ALA A 55 9.30 20.97 5.58
C ALA A 55 9.02 20.47 4.15
N LYS A 56 10.06 20.27 3.32
CA LYS A 56 9.95 19.78 1.94
C LYS A 56 9.97 18.25 1.81
N THR A 57 10.59 17.55 2.76
CA THR A 57 10.65 16.08 2.82
C THR A 57 9.61 15.44 3.74
N LEU A 58 9.02 16.20 4.67
CA LEU A 58 7.73 15.86 5.26
C LEU A 58 6.81 15.55 4.08
N ALA A 59 6.23 14.35 4.07
CA ALA A 59 5.30 13.94 3.03
C ALA A 59 4.33 15.10 2.77
N PRO A 60 3.94 15.38 1.51
CA PRO A 60 2.75 16.20 1.30
C PRO A 60 1.73 15.69 2.30
N GLN A 61 1.14 16.58 3.13
CA GLN A 61 -0.14 16.24 3.75
C GLN A 61 -0.92 15.58 2.63
N PRO A 62 -1.39 14.32 2.79
CA PRO A 62 -1.96 13.57 1.69
C PRO A 62 -2.90 14.54 0.99
N ALA A 63 -2.53 14.95 -0.24
CA ALA A 63 -3.34 15.91 -1.01
C ALA A 63 -4.74 15.37 -0.87
N PRO A 64 -5.69 16.13 -0.28
CA PRO A 64 -6.84 15.56 0.40
C PRO A 64 -7.34 14.47 -0.51
N VAL A 65 -7.06 13.21 -0.13
CA VAL A 65 -7.76 12.09 -0.75
C VAL A 65 -9.18 12.56 -0.55
N PRO A 66 -9.98 12.80 -1.62
CA PRO A 66 -11.30 13.34 -1.41
C PRO A 66 -11.91 12.43 -0.37
N GLN A 67 -12.01 12.95 0.85
CA GLN A 67 -12.64 12.28 1.96
C GLN A 67 -14.08 12.52 1.58
N SER A 68 -14.56 11.75 0.61
CA SER A 68 -15.98 11.57 0.49
C SER A 68 -16.35 11.07 1.88
N SER A 69 -17.03 11.93 2.62
CA SER A 69 -17.77 11.57 3.82
C SER A 69 -18.91 10.61 3.47
N ALA A 70 -19.17 10.39 2.18
CA ALA A 70 -19.76 9.15 1.71
C ALA A 70 -18.73 8.02 1.89
N PRO A 71 -19.07 6.94 2.60
CA PRO A 71 -18.31 5.69 2.52
C PRO A 71 -17.94 5.44 1.06
N PHE A 72 -16.66 5.23 0.76
CA PHE A 72 -16.29 4.69 -0.53
C PHE A 72 -16.90 3.30 -0.58
N VAL A 73 -18.08 3.20 -1.17
CA VAL A 73 -18.71 1.95 -1.57
C VAL A 73 -18.17 1.69 -2.96
N PRO A 74 -17.17 0.81 -3.16
CA PRO A 74 -16.98 0.21 -4.47
C PRO A 74 -18.34 -0.25 -4.97
N ALA A 75 -18.75 0.14 -6.17
CA ALA A 75 -20.02 -0.27 -6.77
C ALA A 75 -20.12 -1.78 -7.07
N ASP A 76 -19.24 -2.59 -6.46
CA ASP A 76 -19.18 -4.05 -6.49
C ASP A 76 -18.67 -4.61 -5.14
N THR A 77 -18.96 -3.98 -3.99
CA THR A 77 -18.58 -4.58 -2.69
C THR A 77 -19.47 -5.75 -2.33
N VAL A 78 -18.93 -6.95 -2.50
CA VAL A 78 -19.17 -8.00 -1.51
C VAL A 78 -18.61 -7.46 -0.19
N GLU A 79 -19.47 -7.16 0.79
CA GLU A 79 -19.05 -6.74 2.13
C GLU A 79 -18.17 -7.85 2.73
N VAL A 80 -16.86 -7.60 2.84
CA VAL A 80 -15.93 -8.58 3.39
C VAL A 80 -15.94 -8.47 4.92
N PRO A 81 -16.37 -9.52 5.65
CA PRO A 81 -16.45 -9.53 7.11
C PRO A 81 -15.17 -9.01 7.76
N ALA A 82 -15.30 -8.19 8.81
CA ALA A 82 -14.16 -7.58 9.50
C ALA A 82 -13.20 -8.62 10.07
N ASN A 83 -13.74 -9.74 10.59
CA ASN A 83 -12.98 -10.86 11.10
C ASN A 83 -12.61 -11.85 10.00
N ALA A 84 -11.36 -12.29 9.98
CA ALA A 84 -10.89 -13.31 9.05
C ALA A 84 -11.71 -14.62 9.22
N SER A 85 -12.04 -15.00 10.45
CA SER A 85 -12.79 -16.23 10.76
C SER A 85 -14.15 -16.34 10.06
N GLU A 86 -14.78 -15.22 9.70
CA GLU A 86 -16.10 -15.16 9.05
C GLU A 86 -16.00 -15.24 7.51
N VAL A 87 -14.80 -15.22 6.95
CA VAL A 87 -14.58 -15.34 5.51
C VAL A 87 -14.39 -16.81 5.13
N HIS A 88 -15.45 -17.43 4.59
CA HIS A 88 -15.44 -18.83 4.14
C HIS A 88 -15.30 -19.01 2.62
N VAL A 89 -15.53 -17.95 1.85
CA VAL A 89 -15.41 -17.91 0.39
C VAL A 89 -14.66 -16.64 0.00
N CYS A 90 -13.82 -16.71 -1.03
CA CYS A 90 -13.03 -15.57 -1.46
C CYS A 90 -13.96 -14.49 -2.03
N PRO A 91 -13.95 -13.27 -1.46
CA PRO A 91 -14.83 -12.18 -1.91
C PRO A 91 -14.44 -11.62 -3.29
N GLU A 92 -13.22 -11.93 -3.76
CA GLU A 92 -12.67 -11.38 -4.99
C GLU A 92 -12.90 -12.29 -6.20
N CYS A 93 -12.90 -13.62 -6.01
CA CYS A 93 -12.99 -14.57 -7.12
C CYS A 93 -13.96 -15.72 -6.88
N GLY A 94 -14.68 -15.74 -5.75
CA GLY A 94 -15.60 -16.82 -5.37
C GLY A 94 -14.91 -18.16 -5.07
N GLY A 95 -13.58 -18.20 -5.07
CA GLY A 95 -12.80 -19.41 -4.83
C GLY A 95 -12.79 -19.85 -3.36
N LYS A 96 -12.29 -21.06 -3.12
CA LYS A 96 -12.05 -21.55 -1.75
C LYS A 96 -10.95 -20.73 -1.07
N VAL A 97 -11.08 -20.56 0.23
CA VAL A 97 -10.08 -19.90 1.08
C VAL A 97 -9.54 -20.87 2.13
N GLU A 98 -8.29 -20.66 2.55
CA GLU A 98 -7.57 -21.42 3.56
C GLU A 98 -7.29 -20.52 4.76
N HIS A 99 -7.34 -21.08 5.97
CA HIS A 99 -6.98 -20.37 7.19
C HIS A 99 -5.57 -20.79 7.63
N GLU A 100 -4.64 -19.84 7.68
CA GLU A 100 -3.24 -20.06 8.06
C GLU A 100 -2.75 -18.88 8.91
N GLY A 101 -2.19 -19.16 10.09
CA GLY A 101 -1.54 -18.12 10.92
C GLY A 101 -2.43 -16.94 11.35
N GLY A 102 -3.75 -17.13 11.46
CA GLY A 102 -4.70 -16.04 11.77
C GLY A 102 -5.12 -15.20 10.55
N CYS A 103 -4.79 -15.65 9.35
CA CYS A 103 -5.21 -15.05 8.10
C CYS A 103 -6.09 -16.00 7.27
N VAL A 104 -6.98 -15.43 6.48
CA VAL A 104 -7.70 -16.11 5.39
C VAL A 104 -6.97 -15.83 4.10
N ILE A 105 -6.63 -16.87 3.34
CA ILE A 105 -5.85 -16.79 2.12
C ILE A 105 -6.60 -17.47 0.98
N CYS A 106 -6.77 -16.78 -0.15
CA CYS A 106 -7.24 -17.41 -1.39
C CYS A 106 -6.05 -17.66 -2.32
N ARG A 107 -5.70 -18.93 -2.57
CA ARG A 107 -4.62 -19.28 -3.51
C ARG A 107 -4.96 -19.04 -4.98
N ALA A 108 -6.24 -18.93 -5.32
CA ALA A 108 -6.68 -18.72 -6.70
C ALA A 108 -6.45 -17.28 -7.18
N CYS A 109 -6.60 -16.28 -6.29
CA CYS A 109 -6.45 -14.88 -6.67
C CYS A 109 -5.49 -14.07 -5.78
N GLY A 110 -4.95 -14.64 -4.71
CA GLY A 110 -4.03 -13.95 -3.80
C GLY A 110 -4.70 -12.97 -2.83
N PHE A 111 -6.01 -13.11 -2.58
CA PHE A 111 -6.68 -12.39 -1.49
C PHE A 111 -6.12 -12.87 -0.15
N SER A 112 -5.80 -11.94 0.75
CA SER A 112 -5.41 -12.25 2.12
C SER A 112 -6.01 -11.25 3.10
N LYS A 113 -6.62 -11.73 4.19
CA LYS A 113 -7.10 -10.90 5.30
C LYS A 113 -6.72 -11.53 6.63
N CYS A 114 -6.05 -10.77 7.48
CA CYS A 114 -5.65 -11.19 8.83
C CYS A 114 -6.42 -10.38 9.86
N GLY A 115 -6.72 -10.97 11.01
CA GLY A 115 -7.51 -10.33 12.07
C GLY A 115 -8.50 -11.28 12.71
#